data_AF-A0A8T6WRM1-F1
#
_entry.id   AF-A0A8T6WRM1-F1
#
_cell.length_a   1.000
_cell.length_b   1.000
_cell.length_c   1.000
_cell.angle_alpha   90.00
_cell.angle_beta   90.00
_cell.angle_gamma   90.00
#
_symmetry.space_group_name_H-M   'P 1'
#
loop_
_entity.id
_entity.type
_entity.pdbx_description
1 polymer ?
#
loop_
_entity_poly.entity_id
_entity_poly.type
_entity_poly.pdbx_seq_one_letter_code
_entity_poly.pdbx_strand_id
1 'polypeptide(L)' 'TITANLRFDKKEIKMTVKEALINTGRRKLGMVMGDDAQTGITVGIWPGVKIGNGSWIEPGVMVTRDVPDSTVLRKEKP' A
#
# COMPACT_ATOMS: atom_id res chain seq x y z
N THR A 1 -3.97 -11.11 3.28
CA THR A 1 -3.87 -9.77 2.68
C THR A 1 -4.33 -9.83 1.25
N ILE A 2 -5.17 -8.88 0.83
CA ILE A 2 -5.71 -8.77 -0.52
C ILE A 2 -5.10 -7.52 -1.16
N THR A 3 -4.40 -7.69 -2.27
CA THR A 3 -3.74 -6.58 -2.98
C THR A 3 -4.42 -6.35 -4.32
N ALA A 4 -4.84 -5.12 -4.58
CA ALA A 4 -5.22 -4.70 -5.92
C ALA A 4 -3.93 -4.39 -6.71
N ASN A 5 -3.80 -4.96 -7.90
CA ASN A 5 -2.62 -4.76 -8.76
C ASN A 5 -2.95 -4.07 -10.08
N LEU A 6 -4.22 -3.79 -10.36
CA LEU A 6 -4.66 -3.17 -11.61
C LEU A 6 -5.67 -2.09 -11.26
N ARG A 7 -5.45 -0.89 -11.80
CA ARG A 7 -6.42 0.20 -11.70
C ARG A 7 -7.60 -0.06 -12.62
N PHE A 8 -8.79 0.39 -12.22
CA PHE A 8 -10.01 0.27 -13.03
C PHE A 8 -9.91 0.98 -14.39
N ASP A 9 -9.14 2.08 -14.46
CA ASP A 9 -8.87 2.82 -15.69
C ASP A 9 -7.88 2.10 -16.64
N LYS A 10 -7.31 0.96 -16.22
CA LYS A 10 -6.29 0.18 -16.94
C LYS A 10 -5.03 0.97 -17.32
N LYS A 11 -4.86 2.18 -16.76
CA LYS A 11 -3.70 3.03 -16.98
C LYS A 11 -2.53 2.54 -16.13
N GLU A 12 -1.35 3.07 -16.44
CA GLU A 12 -0.13 2.77 -15.69
C GLU A 12 -0.25 3.23 -14.25
N ILE A 13 0.35 2.44 -13.36
CA ILE A 13 0.35 2.73 -11.93
C ILE A 13 1.44 3.77 -11.64
N LYS A 14 1.08 4.71 -10.77
CA LYS A 14 1.98 5.75 -10.31
C LYS A 14 2.30 5.51 -8.86
N MET A 15 3.52 5.80 -8.46
CA MET A 15 3.99 5.70 -7.09
C MET A 15 4.70 6.98 -6.69
N THR A 16 4.57 7.36 -5.43
CA THR A 16 5.39 8.44 -4.89
C THR A 16 6.79 7.89 -4.61
N VAL A 17 7.85 8.52 -5.09
CA VAL A 17 9.24 8.14 -4.78
C VAL A 17 9.98 9.42 -4.42
N LYS A 18 10.55 9.48 -3.20
CA LYS A 18 11.27 10.67 -2.71
C LYS A 18 10.52 11.99 -2.95
N GLU A 19 9.22 12.02 -2.71
CA GLU A 19 8.31 13.18 -2.88
C GLU A 19 7.76 13.45 -4.30
N ALA A 20 8.27 12.78 -5.33
CA ALA A 20 7.72 12.91 -6.69
C ALA A 20 6.73 11.79 -7.02
N LEU A 21 5.61 12.12 -7.65
CA LEU A 21 4.70 11.12 -8.22
C LEU A 21 5.28 10.64 -9.55
N ILE A 22 5.90 9.46 -9.54
CA ILE A 22 6.56 8.86 -10.70
C ILE A 22 5.66 7.79 -11.32
N ASN A 23 5.60 7.77 -12.65
CA ASN A 23 4.98 6.67 -13.38
C ASN A 23 5.90 5.44 -13.34
N THR A 24 5.39 4.30 -12.90
CA THR A 24 6.22 3.09 -12.80
C THR A 24 6.41 2.39 -14.15
N GLY A 25 5.74 2.85 -15.22
CA GLY A 25 5.75 2.20 -16.53
C GLY A 25 5.08 0.81 -16.52
N ARG A 26 4.34 0.49 -15.45
CA ARG A 26 3.73 -0.82 -15.24
C ARG A 26 2.22 -0.68 -15.21
N ARG A 27 1.55 -1.46 -16.06
CA ARG A 27 0.09 -1.60 -16.05
C ARG A 27 -0.40 -2.39 -14.83
N LYS A 28 0.42 -3.31 -14.31
CA LYS A 28 0.10 -4.08 -13.10
C LYS A 28 1.20 -3.92 -12.05
N LEU A 29 0.80 -3.51 -10.86
CA LEU A 29 1.67 -3.31 -9.70
C LEU A 29 0.81 -3.33 -8.44
N GLY A 30 1.09 -4.27 -7.53
CA GLY A 30 0.36 -4.39 -6.27
C GLY A 30 0.79 -3.31 -5.29
N MET A 31 1.73 -3.65 -4.44
CA MET A 31 2.32 -2.74 -3.47
C MET A 31 3.83 -2.95 -3.37
N VAL A 32 4.50 -2.04 -2.68
CA VAL A 32 5.86 -2.23 -2.18
C VAL A 32 5.78 -2.34 -0.67
N MET A 33 6.37 -3.37 -0.10
CA MET A 33 6.37 -3.61 1.35
C MET A 33 7.81 -3.61 1.84
N GLY A 34 8.05 -2.84 2.89
CA GLY A 34 9.31 -2.74 3.59
C GLY A 34 9.61 -3.98 4.42
N ASP A 35 10.86 -4.08 4.86
CA ASP A 35 11.34 -5.15 5.72
C ASP A 35 10.65 -5.09 7.10
N ASP A 36 10.48 -6.23 7.76
CA ASP A 36 9.76 -6.37 9.04
C ASP A 36 8.31 -5.83 9.09
N ALA A 37 7.72 -5.46 7.94
CA ALA A 37 6.33 -5.02 7.88
C ALA A 37 5.36 -6.20 8.06
N GLN A 38 4.32 -5.98 8.86
CA GLN A 38 3.33 -7.00 9.20
C GLN A 38 1.93 -6.55 8.82
N THR A 39 1.12 -7.47 8.29
CA THR A 39 -0.29 -7.20 7.95
C THR A 39 -1.20 -8.18 8.67
N GLY A 40 -2.26 -7.66 9.28
CA GLY A 40 -3.32 -8.46 9.87
C GLY A 40 -4.18 -9.18 8.83
N ILE A 41 -5.13 -9.98 9.31
CA ILE A 41 -6.08 -10.69 8.47
C ILE A 41 -7.00 -9.71 7.73
N THR A 42 -7.37 -10.05 6.49
CA THR A 42 -8.33 -9.27 5.69
C THR A 42 -7.93 -7.80 5.46
N VAL A 43 -6.64 -7.50 5.40
CA VAL A 43 -6.14 -6.18 4.95
C VAL A 43 -6.30 -6.06 3.45
N GLY A 44 -6.86 -4.94 2.98
CA GLY A 44 -7.01 -4.59 1.56
C GLY A 44 -6.04 -3.48 1.16
N ILE A 45 -5.31 -3.61 0.06
CA ILE A 45 -4.24 -2.67 -0.32
C ILE A 45 -4.45 -2.18 -1.75
N TRP A 46 -4.38 -0.87 -1.94
CA TRP A 46 -4.51 -0.21 -3.25
C TRP A 46 -3.27 -0.37 -4.12
N PRO A 47 -3.43 -0.33 -5.47
CA PRO A 47 -2.31 -0.47 -6.38
C PRO A 47 -1.36 0.73 -6.28
N GLY A 48 -0.06 0.46 -6.19
CA GLY A 48 1.00 1.46 -6.10
C GLY A 48 1.22 2.04 -4.70
N VAL A 49 0.62 1.45 -3.66
CA VAL A 49 0.87 1.85 -2.26
C VAL A 49 2.21 1.30 -1.78
N LYS A 50 2.92 2.07 -0.95
CA LYS A 50 4.08 1.57 -0.19
C LYS A 50 3.72 1.37 1.28
N ILE A 51 4.27 0.33 1.87
CA ILE A 51 4.28 0.10 3.31
C ILE A 51 5.73 0.19 3.77
N GLY A 52 6.02 1.11 4.68
CA GLY A 52 7.35 1.32 5.23
C GLY A 52 7.86 0.14 6.07
N ASN A 53 9.16 0.16 6.36
CA ASN A 53 9.84 -0.87 7.14
C ASN A 53 9.31 -0.89 8.59
N GLY A 54 9.12 -2.07 9.17
CA GLY A 54 8.66 -2.26 10.55
C GLY A 54 7.23 -1.80 10.81
N SER A 55 6.44 -1.53 9.76
CA SER A 55 5.06 -1.05 9.90
C SER A 55 4.07 -2.19 10.10
N TRP A 56 3.09 -1.97 10.97
CA TRP A 56 2.08 -2.97 11.31
C TRP A 56 0.69 -2.49 10.92
N ILE A 57 0.01 -3.25 10.06
CA ILE A 57 -1.35 -2.96 9.62
C ILE A 57 -2.33 -3.85 10.36
N GLU A 58 -3.30 -3.25 11.04
CA GLU A 58 -4.32 -3.98 11.78
C GLU A 58 -5.27 -4.77 10.86
N PRO A 59 -5.87 -5.86 11.37
CA PRO A 59 -6.88 -6.62 10.64
C PRO A 59 -8.03 -5.76 10.10
N GLY A 60 -8.44 -6.01 8.85
CA GLY A 60 -9.60 -5.35 8.24
C GLY A 60 -9.40 -3.90 7.83
N VAL A 61 -8.16 -3.40 7.80
CA VAL A 61 -7.82 -2.06 7.31
C VAL A 61 -7.74 -2.03 5.78
N MET A 62 -8.25 -0.96 5.17
CA MET A 62 -8.02 -0.64 3.76
C MET A 62 -6.94 0.43 3.61
N VAL A 63 -5.81 0.04 3.03
CA VAL A 63 -4.64 0.89 2.82
C VAL A 63 -4.77 1.58 1.46
N THR A 64 -5.10 2.87 1.48
CA THR A 64 -5.31 3.71 0.28
C THR A 64 -4.16 4.69 0.03
N ARG A 65 -3.26 4.86 1.01
CA ARG A 65 -2.14 5.79 0.99
C ARG A 65 -0.88 5.10 1.48
N ASP A 66 0.26 5.69 1.13
CA ASP A 66 1.57 5.24 1.59
C ASP A 66 1.63 5.25 3.12
N VAL A 67 2.14 4.17 3.71
CA VAL A 67 2.38 4.03 5.14
C VAL A 67 3.87 4.31 5.39
N PRO A 68 4.22 5.29 6.25
CA PRO A 68 5.62 5.55 6.62
C PRO A 68 6.24 4.36 7.35
N ASP A 69 7.56 4.42 7.57
CA ASP A 69 8.28 3.42 8.37
C ASP A 69 7.80 3.43 9.83
N SER A 70 7.93 2.29 10.51
CA SER A 70 7.64 2.08 11.94
C SER A 70 6.25 2.57 12.37
N THR A 71 5.26 2.47 11.49
CA THR A 71 3.90 2.98 11.72
C THR A 71 2.91 1.86 11.98
N VAL A 72 2.09 2.01 13.02
CA VAL A 72 0.95 1.11 13.28
C VAL A 72 -0.32 1.71 12.67
N LEU A 73 -0.78 1.14 11.56
CA LEU A 73 -1.99 1.57 10.87
C LEU A 73 -3.20 0.86 11.48
N ARG A 74 -4.02 1.63 12.21
CA ARG A 74 -5.20 1.14 12.91
C ARG A 74 -6.48 1.44 12.15
N LYS A 75 -7.51 0.61 12.34
CA LYS A 75 -8.85 0.92 11.82
C LYS A 75 -9.46 2.04 12.68
N GLU A 76 -9.90 3.12 12.07
CA GLU A 76 -10.68 4.13 12.79
C GLU A 76 -11.95 3.46 13.36
N LYS A 77 -12.17 3.65 14.66
CA LYS A 77 -13.43 3.26 15.29
C LYS A 77 -14.53 4.20 14.77
N PRO A 78 -15.72 3.67 14.48
CA PRO A 78 -16.86 4.48 14.07
C PRO A 78 -17.26 5.50 15.15
#